data_AF-W8ZS76-F1
#
_entry.id   AF-W8ZS76-F1
#
_cell.length_a   1.000
_cell.length_b   1.000
_cell.length_c   1.000
_cell.angle_alpha   90.00
_cell.angle_beta   90.00
_cell.angle_gamma   90.00
#
_symmetry.space_group_name_H-M   'P 1'
#
loop_
_entity.id
_entity.type
_entity.pdbx_description
1 polymer ?
#
loop_
_entity_poly.entity_id
_entity_poly.type
_entity_poly.pdbx_seq_one_letter_code
_entity_poly.pdbx_strand_id
1 'polypeptide(L)'
;MVALAQINTLAEINRVRREVGATKDRALKSELGQFFTSSIVASFMAKMFDNNESHVKILDPGAGVGILTAAYIERLCKKKKKTREY
;
A
#
# COMPACT_ATOMS: atom_id res chain seq x y z
N MET A 1 3.34 -12.50 -23.40
CA MET A 1 3.49 -11.15 -22.80
C MET A 1 2.18 -10.79 -22.12
N VAL A 2 2.05 -11.03 -20.82
CA VAL A 2 0.87 -10.53 -20.08
C VAL A 2 1.08 -9.03 -19.92
N ALA A 3 0.23 -8.23 -20.57
CA ALA A 3 0.16 -6.81 -20.31
C ALA A 3 0.02 -6.62 -18.81
N LEU A 4 0.93 -5.85 -18.19
CA LEU A 4 0.76 -5.37 -16.82
C LEU A 4 -0.52 -4.53 -16.83
N ALA A 5 -1.67 -5.17 -16.58
CA ALA A 5 -2.91 -4.47 -16.32
C ALA A 5 -2.59 -3.37 -15.31
N GLN A 6 -3.05 -2.14 -15.56
CA GLN A 6 -2.87 -1.03 -14.63
C GLN A 6 -3.27 -1.50 -13.23
N ILE A 7 -2.27 -1.76 -12.38
CA ILE A 7 -2.48 -2.23 -11.02
C ILE A 7 -3.11 -1.07 -10.28
N ASN A 8 -4.43 -1.13 -10.09
CA ASN A 8 -5.22 -0.11 -9.40
C ASN A 8 -5.37 -0.43 -7.90
N THR A 9 -4.48 -1.28 -7.36
CA THR A 9 -4.57 -1.82 -6.00
C THR A 9 -4.57 -0.73 -4.95
N LEU A 10 -3.72 0.30 -5.08
CA LEU A 10 -3.70 1.39 -4.10
C LEU A 10 -5.01 2.20 -4.13
N ALA A 11 -5.61 2.40 -5.31
CA ALA A 11 -6.86 3.13 -5.43
C ALA A 11 -8.02 2.37 -4.78
N GLU A 12 -8.13 1.06 -5.02
CA GLU A 12 -9.16 0.21 -4.42
C GLU A 12 -9.01 0.14 -2.90
N ILE A 13 -7.81 -0.08 -2.38
CA ILE A 13 -7.59 -0.08 -0.93
C ILE A 13 -7.85 1.30 -0.32
N ASN A 14 -7.55 2.38 -1.04
CA ASN A 14 -7.90 3.73 -0.60
C ASN A 14 -9.42 3.99 -0.63
N ARG A 15 -10.18 3.34 -1.51
CA ARG A 15 -11.66 3.35 -1.47
C ARG A 15 -12.15 2.67 -0.20
N VAL A 16 -11.71 1.43 0.04
CA VAL A 16 -12.05 0.66 1.25
C VAL A 16 -11.67 1.41 2.53
N ARG A 17 -10.49 2.05 2.55
CA ARG A 17 -10.06 2.91 3.66
C ARG A 17 -11.09 4.01 3.99
N ARG A 18 -11.66 4.65 2.97
CA ARG A 18 -12.68 5.70 3.17
C ARG A 18 -13.98 5.11 3.68
N GLU A 19 -14.42 4.00 3.11
CA GLU A 19 -15.64 3.30 3.53
C GLU A 19 -15.54 2.87 5.00
N VAL A 20 -14.49 2.14 5.39
CA VAL A 20 -14.26 1.71 6.78
C VAL A 20 -14.04 2.90 7.72
N GLY A 21 -13.43 3.97 7.23
CA GLY A 21 -13.24 5.20 7.99
C GLY A 21 -14.52 6.00 8.23
N ALA A 22 -15.55 5.81 7.39
CA ALA A 22 -16.84 6.50 7.45
C ALA A 22 -17.92 5.69 8.17
N THR A 23 -17.83 4.36 8.16
CA THR A 23 -18.85 3.46 8.73
C THR A 23 -18.76 3.27 10.25
N LYS A 24 -17.72 3.80 10.91
CA LYS A 24 -17.51 3.61 12.35
C LYS A 24 -18.00 4.80 13.17
N ASP A 25 -18.65 4.48 14.29
CA ASP A 25 -18.94 5.43 15.36
C ASP A 25 -17.65 6.18 15.75
N ARG A 26 -17.72 7.51 15.69
CA ARG A 26 -16.60 8.40 15.98
C ARG A 26 -16.11 8.23 17.43
N ALA A 27 -17.01 7.94 18.37
CA ALA A 27 -16.66 7.70 19.77
C ALA A 27 -15.81 6.42 19.89
N LEU A 28 -16.29 5.31 19.32
CA LEU A 28 -15.59 4.04 19.31
C LEU A 28 -14.21 4.12 18.62
N LYS A 29 -14.11 4.89 17.52
CA LYS A 29 -12.83 5.10 16.83
C LYS A 29 -11.81 5.81 17.71
N SER A 30 -12.26 6.80 18.48
CA SER A 30 -11.41 7.56 19.40
C SER A 30 -10.95 6.69 20.57
N GLU A 31 -11.87 5.90 21.13
CA GLU A 31 -11.58 4.96 22.22
C GLU A 31 -10.57 3.89 21.81
N LEU A 32 -10.73 3.31 20.62
CA LEU A 32 -9.81 2.31 20.08
C LEU A 32 -8.50 2.91 19.53
N GLY A 33 -8.37 4.24 19.48
CA GLY A 33 -7.21 4.90 18.87
C GLY A 33 -7.02 4.57 17.38
N GLN A 34 -8.09 4.26 16.65
CA GLN A 34 -8.00 3.75 15.28
C GLN A 34 -7.92 4.86 14.24
N PHE A 35 -6.74 5.09 13.67
CA PHE A 35 -6.53 6.07 12.59
C PHE A 35 -5.96 5.40 11.35
N PHE A 36 -6.53 5.71 10.18
CA PHE A 36 -6.09 5.13 8.90
C PHE A 36 -5.23 6.11 8.11
N THR A 37 -4.05 5.66 7.71
CA THR A 37 -3.10 6.38 6.87
C THR A 37 -3.66 6.63 5.46
N SER A 38 -3.48 7.85 4.92
CA SER A 38 -3.91 8.18 3.55
C SER A 38 -3.01 7.51 2.49
N SER A 39 -3.52 7.37 1.25
CA SER A 39 -2.74 6.82 0.13
C SER A 39 -1.49 7.63 -0.19
N ILE A 40 -1.51 8.95 0.02
CA ILE A 40 -0.36 9.84 -0.20
C ILE A 40 0.76 9.50 0.78
N VAL A 41 0.43 9.39 2.08
CA VAL A 41 1.41 9.05 3.11
C VAL A 41 1.92 7.62 2.93
N ALA A 42 1.03 6.68 2.60
CA ALA A 42 1.41 5.30 2.28
C ALA A 42 2.38 5.23 1.09
N SER A 43 2.13 6.00 0.02
CA SER A 43 3.03 6.08 -1.14
C SER A 43 4.39 6.69 -0.80
N PHE A 44 4.42 7.64 0.12
CA PHE A 44 5.67 8.23 0.61
C PHE A 44 6.47 7.20 1.41
N MET A 45 5.86 6.54 2.39
CA MET A 45 6.51 5.48 3.19
C MET A 45 6.95 4.30 2.32
N ALA A 46 6.15 3.92 1.32
CA ALA A 46 6.49 2.87 0.38
C ALA A 46 7.80 3.14 -0.37
N LYS A 47 8.24 4.41 -0.53
CA LYS A 47 9.52 4.76 -1.17
C LYS A 47 10.73 4.51 -0.27
N MET A 48 10.54 4.38 1.03
CA MET A 48 11.62 4.19 2.01
C MET A 48 12.16 2.75 2.01
N PHE A 49 11.42 1.78 1.49
CA PHE A 49 11.91 0.41 1.36
C PHE A 49 12.97 0.29 0.26
N ASP A 50 13.99 -0.53 0.52
CA ASP A 50 14.98 -0.94 -0.47
C ASP A 50 14.37 -1.97 -1.44
N ASN A 51 14.56 -1.72 -2.75
CA ASN A 51 13.88 -2.49 -3.80
C ASN A 51 14.85 -3.29 -4.68
N ASN A 52 15.97 -3.75 -4.12
CA ASN A 52 17.04 -4.36 -4.91
C ASN A 52 17.02 -5.90 -4.89
N GLU A 53 16.11 -6.48 -4.13
CA GLU A 53 15.99 -7.93 -3.98
C GLU A 53 15.09 -8.56 -5.05
N SER A 54 15.45 -9.77 -5.49
CA SER A 54 14.62 -10.59 -6.38
C SER A 54 13.42 -11.20 -5.64
N HIS A 55 13.48 -11.27 -4.31
CA HIS A 55 12.44 -11.78 -3.44
C HIS A 55 12.24 -10.85 -2.24
N VAL A 56 10.99 -10.52 -1.91
CA VAL A 56 10.64 -9.56 -0.86
C VAL A 56 9.81 -10.26 0.21
N LYS A 57 10.26 -10.18 1.47
CA LYS A 57 9.48 -10.55 2.66
C LYS A 57 9.22 -9.28 3.46
N ILE A 58 7.96 -8.98 3.74
CA ILE A 58 7.54 -7.76 4.44
C ILE A 58 6.60 -8.08 5.60
N LEU A 59 6.73 -7.33 6.69
CA LEU A 59 5.82 -7.29 7.82
C LEU A 59 5.21 -5.87 7.90
N ASP A 60 3.88 -5.78 7.93
CA ASP A 60 3.13 -4.53 8.07
C ASP A 60 2.36 -4.57 9.41
N PRO A 61 3.02 -4.24 10.54
CA PRO A 61 2.38 -4.33 11.86
C PRO A 61 1.29 -3.27 11.95
N GLY A 62 0.08 -3.69 12.35
CA GLY A 62 -1.07 -2.79 12.37
C GLY A 62 -1.52 -2.34 10.97
N ALA A 63 -1.36 -3.20 9.96
CA ALA A 63 -1.68 -2.91 8.56
C ALA A 63 -3.06 -2.26 8.32
N GLY A 64 -4.04 -2.52 9.20
CA GLY A 64 -5.41 -2.03 9.04
C GLY A 64 -5.99 -2.55 7.73
N VAL A 65 -6.35 -1.64 6.83
CA VAL A 65 -6.82 -2.00 5.47
C VAL A 65 -5.68 -2.39 4.50
N GLY A 66 -4.42 -2.37 4.95
CA GLY A 66 -3.26 -2.76 4.14
C GLY A 66 -2.77 -1.67 3.18
N ILE A 67 -3.00 -0.39 3.47
CA ILE A 67 -2.71 0.73 2.56
C ILE A 67 -1.21 0.87 2.24
N LEU A 68 -0.33 0.59 3.21
CA LEU A 68 1.12 0.63 3.00
C LEU A 68 1.58 -0.54 2.14
N THR A 69 1.14 -1.75 2.49
CA THR A 69 1.38 -2.95 1.68
C THR A 69 0.93 -2.76 0.21
N ALA A 70 -0.27 -2.20 -0.01
CA ALA A 70 -0.78 -1.90 -1.34
C ALA A 70 0.10 -0.90 -2.11
N ALA A 71 0.51 0.20 -1.47
CA ALA A 71 1.39 1.19 -2.07
C ALA A 71 2.77 0.60 -2.42
N TYR A 72 3.28 -0.29 -1.57
CA TYR A 72 4.57 -0.95 -1.79
C TYR A 72 4.53 -1.95 -2.95
N ILE A 73 3.49 -2.81 -3.02
CA ILE A 73 3.28 -3.73 -4.14
C ILE A 73 3.18 -2.95 -5.45
N GLU A 74 2.38 -1.87 -5.48
CA GLU A 74 2.24 -1.04 -6.68
C GLU A 74 3.58 -0.43 -7.12
N ARG A 75 4.41 0.04 -6.17
CA ARG A 75 5.77 0.52 -6.46
C ARG A 75 6.66 -0.58 -7.04
N LEU A 76 6.62 -1.79 -6.48
CA LEU A 76 7.42 -2.93 -6.97
C LEU A 76 7.03 -3.31 -8.40
N CYS A 77 5.72 -3.38 -8.70
CA CYS A 77 5.24 -3.75 -10.03
C CYS A 77 5.46 -2.64 -11.08
N LYS A 78 5.52 -1.37 -10.68
CA LYS A 78 5.87 -0.25 -11.57
C LYS A 78 7.37 -0.17 -11.89
N LYS A 79 8.23 -0.85 -11.12
CA LYS A 79 9.68 -0.85 -11.36
C LYS A 79 9.97 -1.65 -12.63
N LYS A 80 10.39 -0.97 -13.71
CA LYS A 80 10.91 -1.66 -14.90
C LYS A 80 12.14 -2.49 -14.48
N LYS A 81 12.22 -3.75 -14.90
CA LYS A 81 13.45 -4.53 -14.75
C LYS A 81 14.58 -3.74 -15.43
N LYS A 82 15.64 -3.38 -14.71
CA LYS A 82 16.89 -2.97 -15.35
C LYS A 82 17.32 -4.14 -16.24
N THR A 83 17.40 -3.94 -17.54
CA THR A 83 18.12 -4.83 -18.44
C THR A 83 19.53 -4.98 -17.89
N ARG A 84 19.93 -6.19 -17.52
CA ARG A 84 21.35 -6.50 -17.32
C ARG A 84 21.95 -6.54 -18.72
N GLU A 85 22.63 -5.47 -19.12
CA GLU A 85 23.53 -5.52 -20.26
C GLU A 85 24.71 -6.39 -19.84
N TYR A 86 24.91 -7.48 -20.57
CA TYR A 86 26.11 -8.33 -20.53
C TYR A 86 27.03 -7.89 -21.66
#